data_AF-A0A6A5SYD4-F1
#
_entry.id   AF-A0A6A5SYD4-F1
#
_cell.length_a   1.000
_cell.length_b   1.000
_cell.length_c   1.000
_cell.angle_alpha   90.00
_cell.angle_beta   90.00
_cell.angle_gamma   90.00
#
_symmetry.space_group_name_H-M   'P 1'
#
loop_
_entity.id
_entity.type
_entity.pdbx_description
1 polymer ?
#
loop_
_entity_poly.entity_id
_entity_poly.type
_entity_poly.pdbx_seq_one_letter_code
_entity_poly.pdbx_strand_id
1 'polypeptide(L)'
;ISPIDKAVEDFKLQEPGEELLYTKFAEKYNVSKVTLAQRCQGKQAPKKAQAVNQQQLNPQQELELVEYIRGLTKKGLLPTREMVQNFASQIVKEPV
;
A
#
# COMPACT_ATOMS: atom_id res chain seq x y z
N ILE A 1 11.44 -4.48 4.99
CA ILE A 1 10.37 -5.50 5.11
C ILE A 1 9.95 -5.52 6.58
N SER A 2 8.65 -5.39 6.88
CA SER A 2 8.15 -5.35 8.26
C SER A 2 8.42 -6.68 8.98
N PRO A 3 8.64 -6.70 10.31
CA PRO A 3 8.80 -7.95 11.06
C PRO A 3 7.66 -8.94 10.83
N ILE A 4 6.42 -8.46 10.69
CA ILE A 4 5.26 -9.30 10.39
C ILE A 4 5.28 -9.90 8.99
N ASP A 5 5.79 -9.17 7.98
CA ASP A 5 5.83 -9.67 6.61
C ASP A 5 6.92 -10.75 6.49
N LYS A 6 8.06 -10.58 7.17
CA LYS A 6 9.09 -11.62 7.29
C LYS A 6 8.56 -12.87 8.00
N ALA A 7 7.83 -12.69 9.11
CA ALA A 7 7.25 -13.80 9.85
C ALA A 7 6.25 -14.61 8.99
N VAL A 8 5.49 -13.96 8.13
CA VAL A 8 4.54 -14.60 7.21
C VAL A 8 5.25 -15.33 6.07
N GLU A 9 6.31 -14.75 5.50
CA GLU A 9 7.13 -15.40 4.46
C GLU A 9 7.77 -16.68 5.00
N ASP A 10 8.42 -16.59 6.16
CA ASP A 10 9.01 -17.74 6.86
C ASP A 10 7.97 -18.82 7.18
N PHE A 11 6.79 -18.43 7.67
CA PHE A 11 5.72 -19.36 7.98
C PHE A 11 5.20 -20.08 6.73
N LYS A 12 5.11 -19.38 5.59
CA LYS A 12 4.66 -19.98 4.31
C LYS A 12 5.67 -20.94 3.69
N LEU A 13 6.95 -20.83 4.05
CA LEU A 13 8.01 -21.74 3.60
C LEU A 13 8.07 -23.05 4.41
N GLN A 14 7.44 -23.09 5.60
CA GLN A 14 7.33 -24.28 6.43
C GLN A 14 6.05 -25.06 6.08
N GLU A 15 6.11 -26.40 6.08
CA GLU A 15 4.91 -27.23 5.85
C GLU A 15 3.81 -26.96 6.91
N PRO A 16 2.53 -26.92 6.52
CA PRO A 16 1.45 -26.48 7.39
C PRO A 16 1.16 -27.52 8.47
N GLY A 17 1.41 -27.17 9.74
CA GLY A 17 1.04 -28.02 10.86
C GLY A 17 1.09 -27.31 12.20
N GLU A 18 -0.09 -27.03 12.78
CA GLU A 18 -0.34 -26.69 14.19
C GLU A 18 -0.27 -25.21 14.66
N GLU A 19 -1.13 -24.90 15.63
CA GLU A 19 -1.20 -23.62 16.37
C GLU A 19 0.09 -23.30 17.14
N LEU A 20 0.88 -24.32 17.48
CA LEU A 20 2.18 -24.18 18.14
C LEU A 20 3.22 -23.47 17.26
N LEU A 21 3.08 -23.54 15.93
CA LEU A 21 3.96 -22.83 15.01
C LEU A 21 3.76 -21.32 15.12
N TYR A 22 2.51 -20.83 15.19
CA TYR A 22 2.26 -19.39 15.26
C TYR A 22 2.91 -18.76 16.50
N THR A 23 2.90 -19.44 17.65
CA THR A 23 3.56 -18.96 18.87
C THR A 23 5.08 -18.87 18.69
N LYS A 24 5.72 -19.92 18.13
CA LYS A 24 7.18 -19.93 17.87
C LYS A 24 7.62 -18.85 16.91
N PHE A 25 6.88 -18.65 15.82
CA PHE A 25 7.18 -17.60 14.83
C PHE A 25 6.89 -16.20 15.39
N ALA A 26 5.81 -16.03 16.15
CA ALA A 26 5.49 -14.78 16.85
C ALA A 26 6.63 -14.34 17.80
N GLU A 27 7.14 -15.28 18.61
CA GLU A 27 8.27 -15.03 19.51
C GLU A 27 9.56 -14.71 18.75
N LYS A 28 9.91 -15.52 17.72
CA LYS A 28 11.11 -15.32 16.88
C LYS A 28 11.15 -13.92 16.26
N TYR A 29 10.00 -13.40 15.85
CA TYR A 29 9.88 -12.12 15.17
C TYR A 29 9.43 -10.96 16.05
N ASN A 30 9.19 -11.22 17.35
CA ASN A 30 8.63 -10.26 18.30
C ASN A 30 7.32 -9.60 17.79
N VAL A 31 6.40 -10.42 17.28
CA VAL A 31 5.09 -10.00 16.74
C VAL A 31 3.98 -10.70 17.52
N SER A 32 2.81 -10.06 17.67
CA SER A 32 1.65 -10.72 18.29
C SER A 32 1.18 -11.94 17.48
N LYS A 33 0.97 -13.06 18.18
CA LYS A 33 0.42 -14.32 17.63
C LYS A 33 -0.89 -14.08 16.87
N VAL A 34 -1.78 -13.27 17.44
CA VAL A 34 -3.09 -12.99 16.85
C VAL A 34 -2.93 -12.23 15.54
N THR A 35 -2.05 -11.24 15.50
CA THR A 35 -1.78 -10.45 14.29
C THR A 35 -1.13 -11.31 13.21
N LEU A 36 -0.19 -12.19 13.57
CA LEU A 36 0.43 -13.14 12.64
C LEU A 36 -0.60 -14.11 12.04
N ALA A 37 -1.46 -14.70 12.87
CA ALA A 37 -2.51 -15.62 12.42
C ALA A 37 -3.52 -14.93 11.47
N GLN A 38 -3.98 -13.73 11.81
CA GLN A 38 -4.87 -12.93 10.95
C GLN A 38 -4.21 -12.61 9.60
N ARG A 39 -2.91 -12.34 9.59
CA ARG A 39 -2.13 -12.05 8.39
C ARG A 39 -1.96 -13.26 7.49
N CYS A 40 -1.65 -14.44 8.05
CA CYS A 40 -1.56 -15.70 7.30
C CYS A 40 -2.91 -16.14 6.74
N GLN A 41 -4.00 -15.89 7.46
CA GLN A 41 -5.38 -16.13 7.00
C GLN A 41 -5.89 -15.11 5.98
N GLY A 42 -5.09 -14.11 5.60
CA GLY A 42 -5.48 -13.07 4.64
C GLY A 42 -6.53 -12.07 5.15
N LYS A 43 -6.87 -12.09 6.46
CA LYS A 43 -7.84 -11.15 7.07
C LYS A 43 -7.30 -9.72 7.12
N GLN A 44 -5.98 -9.54 7.12
CA GLN A 44 -5.33 -8.22 7.11
C GLN A 44 -4.44 -8.05 5.88
N ALA A 45 -4.76 -7.06 5.04
CA ALA A 45 -3.97 -6.74 3.85
C ALA A 45 -2.59 -6.14 4.20
N PRO A 46 -1.54 -6.45 3.41
CA PRO A 46 -0.24 -5.81 3.52
C PRO A 46 -0.32 -4.30 3.63
N LYS A 47 0.56 -3.66 4.43
CA LYS A 47 0.58 -2.18 4.50
C LYS A 47 0.75 -1.56 3.11
N LYS A 48 1.57 -2.19 2.26
CA LYS A 48 1.75 -1.79 0.86
C LYS A 48 0.46 -1.93 0.04
N ALA A 49 -0.23 -3.06 0.16
CA ALA A 49 -1.50 -3.29 -0.54
C ALA A 49 -2.58 -2.32 -0.07
N GLN A 50 -2.64 -2.04 1.24
CA GLN A 50 -3.53 -1.04 1.81
C GLN A 50 -3.21 0.36 1.29
N ALA A 51 -1.93 0.75 1.23
CA ALA A 51 -1.51 2.04 0.67
C ALA A 51 -1.94 2.19 -0.79
N VAL A 52 -1.74 1.15 -1.61
CA VAL A 52 -2.20 1.14 -3.01
C VAL A 52 -3.72 1.25 -3.10
N ASN A 53 -4.47 0.49 -2.27
CA ASN A 53 -5.93 0.56 -2.25
C ASN A 53 -6.48 1.90 -1.72
N GLN A 54 -5.67 2.67 -1.00
CA GLN A 54 -6.02 4.00 -0.52
C GLN A 54 -5.70 5.11 -1.53
N GLN A 55 -4.86 4.83 -2.53
CA GLN A 55 -4.59 5.80 -3.60
C GLN A 55 -5.84 5.98 -4.46
N GLN A 56 -6.23 7.24 -4.63
CA GLN A 56 -7.33 7.60 -5.53
C GLN A 56 -6.88 7.70 -6.99
N LEU A 57 -5.59 7.96 -7.20
CA LEU A 57 -4.96 8.02 -8.51
C LEU A 57 -4.20 6.72 -8.75
N ASN A 58 -4.36 6.15 -9.93
CA ASN A 58 -3.46 5.10 -10.40
C ASN A 58 -2.12 5.73 -10.85
N PRO A 59 -1.05 4.93 -11.04
CA PRO A 59 0.27 5.46 -11.41
C PRO A 59 0.30 6.27 -12.72
N GLN A 60 -0.58 5.97 -13.67
CA GLN A 60 -0.68 6.71 -14.93
C GLN A 60 -1.31 8.08 -14.70
N GLN A 61 -2.38 8.14 -13.91
CA GLN A 61 -3.04 9.40 -13.53
C GLN A 61 -2.11 10.29 -12.68
N GLU A 62 -1.30 9.69 -11.81
CA GLU A 62 -0.26 10.44 -11.08
C GLU A 62 0.76 11.09 -12.04
N LEU A 63 1.16 10.37 -13.10
CA LEU A 63 2.06 10.91 -14.12
C LEU A 63 1.42 12.10 -14.85
N GLU A 64 0.16 11.98 -15.26
CA GLU A 64 -0.59 13.05 -15.91
C GLU A 64 -0.70 14.30 -15.01
N LEU A 65 -0.96 14.12 -13.72
CA LEU A 65 -0.99 15.22 -12.76
C LEU A 65 0.39 15.90 -12.62
N VAL A 66 1.47 15.12 -12.61
CA VAL A 66 2.85 15.66 -12.57
C VAL A 66 3.16 16.46 -13.85
N GLU A 67 2.76 15.96 -15.02
CA GLU A 67 2.94 16.66 -16.28
C GLU A 67 2.16 17.98 -16.32
N TYR A 68 0.92 17.98 -15.82
CA TYR A 68 0.12 19.18 -15.67
C TYR A 68 0.82 20.23 -14.79
N ILE A 69 1.27 19.85 -13.59
CA ILE A 69 1.99 20.74 -12.66
C ILE A 69 3.27 21.30 -13.29
N ARG A 70 4.03 20.44 -14.00
CA ARG A 70 5.24 20.86 -14.72
C ARG A 70 4.90 21.86 -15.83
N GLY A 71 3.78 21.66 -16.53
CA GLY A 71 3.25 22.58 -17.54
C GLY A 71 2.91 23.95 -16.97
N LEU A 72 2.29 24.01 -15.78
CA LEU A 72 2.02 25.26 -15.08
C LEU A 72 3.30 26.00 -14.72
N THR A 73 4.26 25.29 -14.14
CA THR A 73 5.54 25.88 -13.71
C THR A 73 6.32 26.44 -14.89
N LYS A 74 6.35 25.73 -16.03
CA LYS A 74 6.95 26.22 -17.28
C LYS A 74 6.31 27.51 -17.80
N LYS A 75 5.02 27.71 -17.55
CA LYS A 75 4.28 28.92 -17.92
C LYS A 75 4.44 30.06 -16.90
N GLY A 76 5.25 29.87 -15.86
CA GLY A 76 5.41 30.84 -14.77
C GLY A 76 4.22 30.87 -13.81
N LEU A 77 3.32 29.88 -13.87
CA LEU A 77 2.18 29.77 -12.97
C LEU A 77 2.55 28.89 -11.77
N LEU A 78 2.34 29.42 -10.57
CA LEU A 78 2.49 28.65 -9.34
C LEU A 78 1.28 27.71 -9.20
N PRO A 79 1.48 26.40 -9.03
CA PRO A 79 0.38 25.47 -8.81
C PRO A 79 -0.26 25.76 -7.45
N THR A 80 -1.56 26.08 -7.45
CA THR A 80 -2.34 26.19 -6.22
C THR A 80 -2.99 24.85 -5.88
N ARG A 81 -3.34 24.66 -4.60
CA ARG A 81 -4.05 23.45 -4.15
C ARG A 81 -5.34 23.21 -4.94
N GLU A 82 -6.08 24.28 -5.24
CA GLU A 82 -7.33 24.21 -6.00
C GLU A 82 -7.09 23.71 -7.43
N MET A 83 -6.06 24.23 -8.13
CA MET A 83 -5.71 23.76 -9.47
C MET A 83 -5.37 22.27 -9.49
N VAL A 84 -4.58 21.82 -8.52
CA VAL A 84 -4.19 20.41 -8.36
C VAL A 84 -5.40 19.53 -8.08
N GLN A 85 -6.29 19.94 -7.16
CA GLN A 85 -7.49 19.17 -6.81
C GLN A 85 -8.49 19.10 -7.97
N ASN A 86 -8.71 20.21 -8.68
CA ASN A 86 -9.62 20.25 -9.82
C ASN A 86 -9.15 19.35 -10.95
N PHE A 87 -7.85 19.40 -11.27
CA PHE A 87 -7.28 18.54 -12.31
C PHE A 87 -7.29 17.06 -11.89
N ALA A 88 -6.86 16.74 -10.66
CA ALA A 88 -6.90 15.38 -10.13
C ALA A 88 -8.33 14.80 -10.12
N SER A 89 -9.35 15.62 -9.83
CA SER A 89 -10.75 15.19 -9.85
C SER A 89 -11.29 14.94 -11.26
N GLN A 90 -10.70 15.53 -12.29
CA GLN A 90 -11.07 15.29 -13.68
C GLN A 90 -10.50 13.95 -14.17
N ILE A 91 -9.21 13.72 -13.98
CA ILE A 91 -8.53 12.48 -14.42
C ILE A 91 -9.05 11.22 -13.74
N VAL A 92 -9.59 11.32 -12.51
CA VAL A 92 -10.23 10.19 -11.81
C VAL A 92 -11.56 9.78 -12.46
N LYS A 93 -12.28 10.72 -13.07
CA LYS A 93 -13.62 10.49 -13.64
C LYS A 93 -13.59 9.96 -15.07
N GLU A 94 -12.44 10.03 -15.75
CA GLU A 94 -12.28 9.43 -17.05
C GLU A 94 -12.12 7.90 -16.90
N PRO A 95 -13.01 7.08 -17.46
CA PRO A 95 -12.81 5.64 -17.48
C PRO A 95 -11.64 5.30 -18.41
N VAL A 96 -10.73 4.46 -17.92
CA VAL A 96 -9.63 3.85 -18.69
C VAL A 96 -10.19 2.89 -19.75
#